data_AF-A0A1M6Y2R4-F1
#
_entry.id   AF-A0A1M6Y2R4-F1
#
_cell.length_a   1.000
_cell.length_b   1.000
_cell.length_c   1.000
_cell.angle_alpha   90.00
_cell.angle_beta   90.00
_cell.angle_gamma   90.00
#
_symmetry.space_group_name_H-M   'P 1'
#
loop_
_entity.id
_entity.type
_entity.pdbx_description
1 polymer ?
#
loop_
_entity_poly.entity_id
_entity_poly.type
_entity_poly.pdbx_seq_one_letter_code
_entity_poly.pdbx_strand_id
1 'polypeptide(L)'
;MGLSAKYDSILWKDTVGGDSRIHQGLCPGGWHIMNAYEWKNYTSKGGLALSSKVNWWPVNMSGANLLGLSVLFQMKTYKENWKLATFFLPTEEDGKKMYRVTVNDSYVTQNAAAIKHHNWFYVRCVRDY
;
A
#
# COMPACT_ATOMS: atom_id res chain seq x y z
N MET A 1 -9.35 7.53 22.39
CA MET A 1 -10.00 6.23 22.13
C MET A 1 -8.90 5.24 21.82
N GLY A 2 -8.55 4.36 22.75
CA GLY A 2 -7.56 3.30 22.53
C GLY A 2 -8.24 2.10 21.89
N LEU A 3 -7.57 1.49 20.91
CA LEU A 3 -8.02 0.21 20.34
C LEU A 3 -8.04 -0.86 21.45
N SER A 4 -8.89 -1.88 21.28
CA SER A 4 -9.03 -2.98 22.24
C SER A 4 -7.72 -3.77 22.41
N ALA A 5 -7.39 -4.19 23.63
CA ALA A 5 -6.17 -4.95 23.98
C ALA A 5 -5.95 -6.25 23.16
N LYS A 6 -6.99 -6.79 22.51
CA LYS A 6 -6.87 -7.91 21.56
C LYS A 6 -6.09 -7.55 20.29
N TYR A 7 -5.94 -6.26 19.99
CA TYR A 7 -5.12 -5.76 18.89
C TYR A 7 -3.68 -5.43 19.35
N ASP A 8 -3.46 -5.26 20.66
CA ASP A 8 -2.12 -5.08 21.23
C ASP A 8 -1.32 -6.40 21.27
N SER A 9 -2.00 -7.55 21.28
CA SER A 9 -1.38 -8.87 21.46
C SER A 9 -0.65 -9.44 20.23
N ILE A 10 -0.68 -8.77 19.08
CA ILE A 10 -0.03 -9.26 17.83
C ILE A 10 1.05 -8.28 17.33
N LEU A 11 1.48 -7.32 18.15
CA LEU A 11 2.62 -6.48 17.80
C LEU A 11 3.92 -7.26 17.92
N TRP A 12 4.30 -7.92 16.83
CA TRP A 12 5.65 -8.47 16.67
C TRP A 12 6.27 -7.97 15.36
N LYS A 13 7.60 -7.86 15.41
CA LYS A 13 8.43 -7.36 14.32
C LYS A 13 9.36 -8.47 13.89
N ASP A 14 9.52 -8.64 12.60
CA ASP A 14 10.65 -9.37 12.05
C ASP A 14 11.29 -8.57 10.91
N THR A 15 12.51 -8.96 10.53
CA THR A 15 13.29 -8.25 9.51
C THR A 15 13.48 -9.17 8.32
N VAL A 16 13.01 -8.76 7.15
CA VAL A 16 13.29 -9.45 5.89
C VAL A 16 13.78 -8.46 4.85
N GLY A 17 14.88 -8.80 4.17
CA GLY A 17 15.44 -7.97 3.11
C GLY A 17 15.98 -6.61 3.58
N GLY A 18 16.18 -6.41 4.88
CA GLY A 18 16.65 -5.16 5.49
C GLY A 18 15.54 -4.23 5.99
N ASP A 19 14.26 -4.58 5.79
CA ASP A 19 13.12 -3.80 6.29
C ASP A 19 12.31 -4.60 7.32
N SER A 20 11.82 -3.90 8.35
CA SER A 20 10.95 -4.50 9.37
C SER A 20 9.54 -4.72 8.82
N ARG A 21 9.01 -5.94 8.92
CA ARG A 21 7.56 -6.18 8.83
C ARG A 21 6.96 -5.94 10.21
N ILE A 22 5.80 -5.30 10.26
CA ILE A 22 5.06 -5.10 11.51
C ILE A 22 3.71 -5.75 11.36
N HIS A 23 3.42 -6.69 12.24
CA HIS A 23 2.11 -7.28 12.39
C HIS A 23 1.36 -6.43 13.42
N GLN A 24 0.29 -5.74 13.01
CA GLN A 24 -0.50 -4.86 13.91
C GLN A 24 -1.93 -5.36 14.09
N GLY A 25 -2.21 -6.61 13.74
CA GLY A 25 -3.57 -7.17 13.73
C GLY A 25 -4.54 -6.51 12.72
N LEU A 26 -4.02 -5.66 11.82
CA LEU A 26 -4.79 -5.01 10.74
C LEU A 26 -5.08 -5.96 9.57
N CYS A 27 -4.17 -6.92 9.33
CA CYS A 27 -4.33 -7.94 8.31
C CYS A 27 -4.83 -9.26 8.93
N PRO A 28 -5.56 -10.11 8.18
CA PRO A 28 -5.94 -11.45 8.63
C PRO A 28 -4.73 -12.30 9.04
N GLY A 29 -4.94 -13.34 9.86
CA GLY A 29 -3.86 -14.26 10.22
C GLY A 29 -3.20 -14.91 8.99
N GLY A 30 -1.86 -14.96 8.98
CA GLY A 30 -1.07 -15.39 7.81
C GLY A 30 -0.87 -14.30 6.75
N TRP A 31 -1.14 -13.04 7.09
CA TRP A 31 -0.94 -11.87 6.24
C TRP A 31 -0.29 -10.73 7.03
N HIS A 32 0.44 -9.87 6.32
CA HIS A 32 1.06 -8.66 6.87
C HIS A 32 0.88 -7.46 5.94
N ILE A 33 1.13 -6.26 6.47
CA ILE A 33 1.15 -5.05 5.64
C ILE A 33 2.42 -5.07 4.79
N MET A 34 2.25 -4.90 3.49
CA MET A 34 3.36 -4.90 2.55
C MET A 34 4.39 -3.82 2.91
N ASN A 35 5.63 -4.20 3.15
CA ASN A 35 6.70 -3.31 3.59
C ASN A 35 7.47 -2.66 2.43
N ALA A 36 8.41 -1.77 2.74
CA ALA A 36 9.19 -1.04 1.73
C ALA A 36 9.98 -1.97 0.79
N TYR A 37 10.65 -2.98 1.35
CA TYR A 37 11.38 -4.01 0.60
C TYR A 37 10.47 -4.74 -0.39
N GLU A 38 9.30 -5.18 0.05
CA GLU A 38 8.35 -5.88 -0.80
C GLU A 38 7.82 -4.99 -1.92
N TRP A 39 7.47 -3.74 -1.61
CA TRP A 39 7.11 -2.76 -2.64
C TRP A 39 8.26 -2.59 -3.64
N LYS A 40 9.51 -2.51 -3.19
CA LYS A 40 10.67 -2.37 -4.09
C LYS A 40 10.91 -3.59 -4.98
N ASN A 41 10.68 -4.82 -4.48
CA ASN A 41 11.03 -6.06 -5.18
C ASN A 41 9.88 -6.66 -5.99
N TYR A 42 8.63 -6.49 -5.55
CA TYR A 42 7.45 -7.05 -6.21
C TYR A 42 6.68 -6.03 -7.05
N THR A 43 7.19 -4.80 -7.17
CA THR A 43 6.63 -3.80 -8.07
C THR A 43 7.56 -3.37 -9.18
N SER A 44 6.99 -2.82 -10.26
CA SER A 44 7.71 -2.33 -11.42
C SER A 44 8.03 -0.84 -11.31
N LYS A 45 8.88 -0.35 -12.21
CA LYS A 45 9.18 1.10 -12.34
C LYS A 45 7.93 1.96 -12.60
N GLY A 46 6.85 1.39 -13.12
CA GLY A 46 5.56 2.05 -13.32
C GLY A 46 4.40 1.24 -12.74
N GLY A 47 3.31 1.89 -12.37
CA GLY A 47 2.19 1.25 -11.68
C GLY A 47 1.14 0.62 -12.59
N LEU A 48 1.23 0.75 -13.92
CA LEU A 48 0.26 0.13 -14.85
C LEU A 48 0.16 -1.39 -14.61
N ALA A 49 1.27 -2.10 -14.53
CA ALA A 49 1.30 -3.55 -14.29
C ALA A 49 0.70 -3.99 -12.94
N LEU A 50 0.60 -3.06 -11.99
CA LEU A 50 0.02 -3.22 -10.66
C LEU A 50 -1.43 -2.74 -10.57
N SER A 51 -1.89 -2.05 -11.60
CA SER A 51 -3.18 -1.37 -11.61
C SER A 51 -4.29 -2.34 -11.95
N SER A 52 -5.44 -2.17 -11.31
CA SER A 52 -6.64 -2.90 -11.66
C SER A 52 -7.07 -2.61 -13.10
N LYS A 53 -7.56 -3.63 -13.80
CA LYS A 53 -8.10 -3.51 -15.17
C LYS A 53 -9.32 -2.59 -15.25
N VAL A 54 -9.98 -2.31 -14.13
CA VAL A 54 -11.16 -1.44 -14.06
C VAL A 54 -10.84 0.02 -13.72
N ASN A 55 -9.57 0.40 -13.59
CA ASN A 55 -9.20 1.80 -13.38
C ASN A 55 -9.56 2.71 -14.58
N TRP A 56 -9.98 2.17 -15.74
CA TRP A 56 -10.01 2.92 -17.00
C TRP A 56 -11.35 2.80 -17.71
N TRP A 57 -11.67 3.83 -18.50
CA TRP A 57 -12.70 3.76 -19.53
C TRP A 57 -12.04 3.91 -20.92
N PRO A 58 -12.22 2.95 -21.85
CA PRO A 58 -12.90 1.66 -21.65
C PRO A 58 -12.12 0.74 -20.69
N VAL A 59 -12.84 -0.15 -20.00
CA VAL A 59 -12.25 -1.13 -19.07
C VAL A 59 -11.31 -2.09 -19.80
N ASN A 60 -10.43 -2.77 -19.07
CA ASN A 60 -9.44 -3.74 -19.59
C ASN A 60 -8.28 -3.13 -20.39
N MET A 61 -7.68 -2.06 -19.86
CA MET A 61 -6.44 -1.52 -20.42
C MET A 61 -5.34 -2.60 -20.54
N SER A 62 -4.75 -2.72 -21.73
CA SER A 62 -3.63 -3.64 -21.97
C SER A 62 -2.44 -3.30 -21.06
N GLY A 63 -1.78 -4.31 -20.51
CA GLY A 63 -0.68 -4.16 -19.56
C GLY A 63 -1.10 -3.91 -18.11
N ALA A 64 -2.40 -3.76 -17.82
CA ALA A 64 -2.89 -3.66 -16.45
C ALA A 64 -2.97 -5.02 -15.74
N ASN A 65 -2.65 -5.05 -14.44
CA ASN A 65 -2.69 -6.23 -13.56
C ASN A 65 -1.81 -7.41 -14.03
N LEU A 66 -0.68 -7.14 -14.69
CA LEU A 66 0.26 -8.17 -15.14
C LEU A 66 0.97 -8.88 -13.97
N LEU A 67 1.14 -8.18 -12.84
CA LEU A 67 1.81 -8.72 -11.64
C LEU A 67 0.82 -9.35 -10.64
N GLY A 68 -0.48 -9.45 -10.99
CA GLY A 68 -1.52 -9.99 -10.12
C GLY A 68 -1.94 -9.05 -8.98
N LEU A 69 -1.33 -7.88 -8.85
CA LEU A 69 -1.76 -6.82 -7.95
C LEU A 69 -2.86 -5.98 -8.64
N SER A 70 -3.98 -5.78 -7.96
CA SER A 70 -5.12 -4.98 -8.45
C SER A 70 -5.27 -3.68 -7.65
N VAL A 71 -4.38 -2.72 -7.89
CA VAL A 71 -4.43 -1.37 -7.29
C VAL A 71 -5.57 -0.57 -7.91
N LEU A 72 -6.47 -0.07 -7.07
CA LEU A 72 -7.53 0.85 -7.49
C LEU A 72 -7.10 2.30 -7.25
N PHE A 73 -7.20 3.13 -8.28
CA PHE A 73 -6.89 4.56 -8.17
C PHE A 73 -8.04 5.33 -7.51
N GLN A 74 -7.69 6.43 -6.84
CA GLN A 74 -8.66 7.30 -6.22
C GLN A 74 -9.58 7.92 -7.27
N MET A 75 -10.88 7.68 -7.12
CA MET A 75 -11.89 8.22 -8.04
C MET A 75 -12.00 9.74 -7.90
N LYS A 76 -12.10 10.41 -9.04
CA LYS A 76 -12.42 11.84 -9.16
C LYS A 76 -13.91 12.01 -9.46
N THR A 77 -14.43 11.18 -10.35
CA THR A 77 -15.84 11.06 -10.69
C THR A 77 -16.15 9.56 -10.86
N TYR A 78 -17.40 9.22 -11.21
CA TYR A 78 -17.76 7.84 -11.51
C TYR A 78 -16.95 7.23 -12.68
N LYS A 79 -16.50 8.06 -13.63
CA LYS A 79 -15.80 7.62 -14.86
C LYS A 79 -14.33 8.01 -14.91
N GLU A 80 -13.87 8.84 -13.97
CA GLU A 80 -12.51 9.38 -13.94
C GLU A 80 -11.85 9.11 -12.59
N ASN A 81 -10.54 8.89 -12.61
CA ASN A 81 -9.72 8.80 -11.41
C ASN A 81 -8.53 9.76 -11.51
N TRP A 82 -7.90 10.05 -10.38
CA TRP A 82 -6.72 10.91 -10.30
C TRP A 82 -5.42 10.23 -10.73
N LYS A 83 -5.49 9.00 -11.24
CA LYS A 83 -4.36 8.13 -11.61
C LYS A 83 -3.38 7.93 -10.46
N LEU A 84 -3.85 7.94 -9.23
CA LEU A 84 -3.00 7.77 -8.06
C LEU A 84 -3.70 6.92 -7.01
N ALA A 85 -2.91 6.06 -6.37
CA ALA A 85 -3.26 5.38 -5.14
C ALA A 85 -2.08 5.49 -4.19
N THR A 86 -2.37 5.78 -2.92
CA THR A 86 -1.35 5.91 -1.90
C THR A 86 -1.60 4.88 -0.81
N PHE A 87 -0.54 4.20 -0.39
CA PHE A 87 -0.56 3.15 0.61
C PHE A 87 0.34 3.49 1.79
N PHE A 88 -0.12 3.21 3.00
CA PHE A 88 0.74 3.31 4.19
C PHE A 88 1.72 2.14 4.25
N LEU A 89 2.95 2.45 4.66
CA LEU A 89 3.93 1.46 5.07
C LEU A 89 3.85 1.25 6.59
N PRO A 90 4.19 0.07 7.09
CA PRO A 90 4.13 -0.23 8.52
C PRO A 90 5.17 0.57 9.33
N THR A 91 6.26 1.02 8.70
CA THR A 91 7.33 1.78 9.34
C THR A 91 7.00 3.27 9.42
N GLU A 92 7.17 3.87 10.59
CA GLU A 92 7.15 5.32 10.79
C GLU A 92 8.56 5.91 10.63
N GLU A 93 8.66 7.14 10.12
CA GLU A 93 9.95 7.86 10.09
C GLU A 93 10.22 8.50 11.45
N ASP A 94 9.23 9.22 11.97
CA ASP A 94 9.21 9.81 13.30
C ASP A 94 7.74 9.97 13.76
N GLY A 95 7.49 10.37 15.01
CA GLY A 95 6.11 10.57 15.51
C GLY A 95 5.32 11.70 14.81
N LYS A 96 5.89 12.35 13.78
CA LYS A 96 5.27 13.41 12.97
C LYS A 96 5.17 13.01 11.49
N LYS A 97 5.78 11.90 11.06
CA LYS A 97 5.87 11.49 9.66
C LYS A 97 5.81 9.98 9.51
N MET A 98 5.11 9.58 8.47
CA MET A 98 4.94 8.18 8.12
C MET A 98 5.44 7.91 6.71
N TYR A 99 5.94 6.70 6.48
CA TYR A 99 6.29 6.28 5.13
C TYR A 99 5.05 5.84 4.35
N ARG A 100 5.05 6.16 3.05
CA ARG A 100 4.00 5.77 2.12
C ARG A 100 4.58 5.36 0.78
N VAL A 101 3.79 4.62 0.03
CA VAL A 101 4.03 4.34 -1.39
C VAL A 101 2.93 4.97 -2.21
N THR A 102 3.30 5.68 -3.28
CA THR A 102 2.36 6.22 -4.27
C THR A 102 2.53 5.46 -5.57
N VAL A 103 1.41 4.97 -6.10
CA VAL A 103 1.32 4.24 -7.35
C VAL A 103 0.53 5.09 -8.34
N ASN A 104 1.13 5.37 -9.49
CA ASN A 104 0.53 5.98 -10.66
C ASN A 104 0.83 5.09 -11.88
N ASP A 105 0.14 5.28 -13.02
CA ASP A 105 0.38 4.48 -14.23
C ASP A 105 1.86 4.42 -14.65
N SER A 106 2.58 5.52 -14.46
CA SER A 106 3.94 5.73 -14.96
C SER A 106 5.02 5.47 -13.91
N TYR A 107 4.69 5.57 -12.61
CA TYR A 107 5.68 5.43 -11.54
C TYR A 107 5.15 4.79 -10.25
N VAL A 108 6.08 4.21 -9.49
CA VAL A 108 5.90 3.83 -8.08
C VAL A 108 6.96 4.55 -7.27
N THR A 109 6.56 5.34 -6.29
CA THR A 109 7.49 6.12 -5.46
C THR A 109 7.24 5.91 -3.98
N GLN A 110 8.31 5.87 -3.19
CA GLN A 110 8.27 5.82 -1.74
C GLN A 110 8.76 7.16 -1.17
N ASN A 111 8.03 7.71 -0.21
CA ASN A 111 8.42 8.95 0.45
C ASN A 111 7.83 9.04 1.86
N ALA A 112 8.42 9.89 2.71
CA ALA A 112 7.82 10.26 3.98
C ALA A 112 6.75 11.35 3.78
N ALA A 113 5.69 11.31 4.58
CA ALA A 113 4.63 12.30 4.60
C ALA A 113 4.31 12.71 6.03
N ALA A 114 4.11 14.02 6.24
CA ALA A 114 3.67 14.53 7.53
C ALA A 114 2.32 13.93 7.92
N ILE A 115 2.23 13.44 9.16
CA ILE A 115 0.99 12.97 9.76
C ILE A 115 0.14 14.21 10.04
N LYS A 116 -0.86 14.45 9.19
CA LYS A 116 -1.84 15.52 9.36
C LYS A 116 -3.20 14.90 9.61
N HIS A 117 -4.01 15.58 10.43
CA HIS A 117 -5.44 15.31 10.47
C HIS A 117 -5.96 15.35 9.02
N HIS A 118 -6.65 14.30 8.58
CA HIS A 118 -7.13 14.09 7.20
C HIS A 118 -6.15 13.46 6.18
N ASN A 119 -5.10 12.75 6.60
CA ASN A 119 -4.48 11.76 5.72
C ASN A 119 -5.23 10.43 5.79
N TRP A 120 -5.64 9.91 4.64
CA TRP A 120 -6.47 8.73 4.45
C TRP A 120 -5.91 7.97 3.26
N PHE A 121 -4.90 7.14 3.54
CA PHE A 121 -4.28 6.27 2.55
C PHE A 121 -4.69 4.83 2.82
N TYR A 122 -4.60 4.01 1.77
CA TYR A 122 -4.99 2.61 1.84
C TYR A 122 -3.95 1.81 2.61
N VAL A 123 -4.37 0.69 3.18
CA VAL A 123 -3.46 -0.35 3.69
C VAL A 123 -3.54 -1.54 2.75
N ARG A 124 -2.40 -2.12 2.39
CA ARG A 124 -2.34 -3.33 1.57
C ARG A 124 -1.76 -4.49 2.37
N CYS A 125 -2.57 -5.51 2.55
CA CYS A 125 -2.14 -6.79 3.12
C CYS A 125 -1.62 -7.73 2.01
N VAL A 126 -0.56 -8.48 2.31
CA VAL A 126 0.01 -9.55 1.50
C VAL A 126 0.19 -10.80 2.37
N ARG A 127 0.16 -11.98 1.74
CA ARG A 127 0.26 -13.26 2.46
C ARG A 127 1.71 -13.47 2.91
N ASP A 128 1.87 -14.02 4.09
CA ASP A 128 3.19 -14.43 4.59
C ASP A 128 3.79 -15.51 3.66
N TYR A 129 5.12 -15.51 3.54
CA TYR A 129 5.92 -16.44 2.74
C TYR A 129 6.92 -17.21 3.60
#